data_AF-A0A0B6YWT9-F1
#
_entry.id   AF-A0A0B6YWT9-F1
#
_cell.length_a   1.000
_cell.length_b   1.000
_cell.length_c   1.000
_cell.angle_alpha   90.00
_cell.angle_beta   90.00
_cell.angle_gamma   90.00
#
_symmetry.space_group_name_H-M   'P 1'
#
loop_
_entity.id
_entity.type
_entity.pdbx_description
1 polymer ?
#
loop_
_entity_poly.entity_id
_entity_poly.type
_entity_poly.pdbx_seq_one_letter_code
_entity_poly.pdbx_strand_id
1 'polypeptide(L)'
;NNETREAPFLPKTVNEILKLALTTVAEGSTAPAASLYPFYHNKEIVKTFIIVTDEEENAVKNGYRFAGLYKKYHDEVYPAHLVFVSFLRRQHAQGQMVQELNDIGFHPKQLRLDNSRPDLTKLDDLFAQLSAATTTSFQEELHEAEEFVQKNGVTKLFELLKKAGDFKEERDIQK
;
A
#
# COMPACT_ATOMS: atom_id res chain seq x y z
N ASN A 1 -15.46 -11.65 -15.50
CA ASN A 1 -15.72 -10.23 -15.18
C ASN A 1 -14.43 -9.40 -15.25
N ASN A 2 -14.15 -8.80 -16.42
CA ASN A 2 -12.98 -7.95 -16.67
C ASN A 2 -13.39 -6.49 -16.95
N GLU A 3 -14.55 -6.09 -16.46
CA GLU A 3 -15.04 -4.72 -16.56
C GLU A 3 -14.82 -3.98 -15.24
N THR A 4 -14.58 -2.68 -15.32
CA THR A 4 -14.55 -1.83 -14.14
C THR A 4 -15.97 -1.77 -13.58
N ARG A 5 -16.13 -2.09 -12.30
CA ARG A 5 -17.40 -1.92 -11.60
C ARG A 5 -17.31 -0.73 -10.67
N GLU A 6 -18.17 0.25 -10.89
CA GLU A 6 -18.39 1.33 -9.93
C GLU A 6 -19.15 0.79 -8.71
N ALA A 7 -18.79 1.27 -7.52
CA ALA A 7 -19.59 1.00 -6.34
C ALA A 7 -20.97 1.68 -6.52
N PRO A 8 -22.09 1.02 -6.15
CA PRO A 8 -23.42 1.61 -6.29
C PRO A 8 -23.58 2.91 -5.48
N PHE A 9 -22.78 3.08 -4.43
CA PHE A 9 -22.62 4.31 -3.67
C PHE A 9 -21.26 4.29 -2.95
N LEU A 10 -20.72 5.47 -2.64
CA LEU A 10 -19.56 5.61 -1.76
C LEU A 10 -20.04 5.65 -0.31
N PRO A 11 -19.71 4.64 0.51
CA PRO A 11 -20.19 4.58 1.87
C PRO A 11 -19.50 5.66 2.73
N LYS A 12 -20.28 6.35 3.54
CA LYS A 12 -19.83 7.37 4.50
C LYS A 12 -20.02 6.93 5.95
N THR A 13 -20.77 5.85 6.17
CA THR A 13 -21.06 5.29 7.50
C THR A 13 -20.77 3.80 7.56
N VAL A 14 -20.58 3.26 8.77
CA VAL A 14 -20.39 1.82 9.00
C VAL A 14 -21.56 1.01 8.43
N ASN A 15 -22.80 1.48 8.62
CA ASN A 15 -23.98 0.80 8.10
C ASN A 15 -23.98 0.73 6.57
N GLU A 16 -23.52 1.79 5.90
CA GLU A 16 -23.39 1.82 4.44
C GLU A 16 -22.29 0.87 3.96
N ILE A 17 -21.17 0.77 4.68
CA ILE A 17 -20.12 -0.22 4.38
C ILE A 17 -20.67 -1.65 4.50
N LEU A 18 -21.37 -1.97 5.60
CA LEU A 18 -21.97 -3.29 5.81
C LEU A 18 -23.00 -3.61 4.71
N LYS A 19 -23.84 -2.64 4.37
CA LYS A 19 -24.81 -2.79 3.27
C LYS A 19 -24.10 -3.06 1.95
N LEU A 20 -23.07 -2.28 1.62
CA LEU A 20 -22.29 -2.46 0.41
C LEU A 20 -21.67 -3.86 0.35
N ALA A 21 -21.04 -4.32 1.43
CA ALA A 21 -20.42 -5.63 1.53
C ALA A 21 -21.43 -6.77 1.32
N LEU A 22 -22.63 -6.67 1.89
CA LEU A 22 -23.68 -7.68 1.75
C LEU A 22 -24.33 -7.71 0.35
N THR A 23 -24.37 -6.57 -0.34
CA THR A 23 -24.98 -6.46 -1.67
C THR A 23 -24.02 -6.65 -2.83
N THR A 24 -22.71 -6.57 -2.58
CA THR A 24 -21.69 -6.70 -3.63
C THR A 24 -21.48 -8.19 -3.94
N VAL A 25 -21.87 -8.59 -5.14
CA VAL A 25 -21.65 -9.96 -5.63
C VAL A 25 -20.29 -10.03 -6.33
N ALA A 26 -19.39 -10.84 -5.80
CA ALA A 26 -18.15 -11.21 -6.48
C ALA A 26 -18.45 -12.27 -7.55
N GLU A 27 -17.94 -12.06 -8.77
CA GLU A 27 -18.07 -13.00 -9.88
C GLU A 27 -16.69 -13.50 -10.30
N GLY A 28 -16.59 -14.78 -10.68
CA GLY A 28 -15.40 -15.64 -10.69
C GLY A 28 -14.23 -15.29 -11.63
N SER A 29 -13.80 -14.03 -11.68
CA SER A 29 -12.50 -13.65 -12.21
C SER A 29 -11.89 -12.50 -11.41
N THR A 30 -10.56 -12.50 -11.32
CA THR A 30 -9.77 -11.49 -10.65
C THR A 30 -8.98 -10.73 -11.72
N ALA A 31 -9.41 -9.50 -12.02
CA ALA A 31 -8.81 -8.65 -13.03
C ALA A 31 -8.48 -7.24 -12.50
N PRO A 32 -7.49 -7.06 -11.60
CA PRO A 32 -7.15 -5.75 -11.04
C PRO A 32 -6.70 -4.74 -12.11
N ALA A 33 -6.22 -5.20 -13.27
CA ALA A 33 -6.01 -4.33 -14.43
C ALA A 33 -7.28 -3.56 -14.85
N ALA A 34 -8.47 -4.11 -14.61
CA ALA A 34 -9.74 -3.46 -14.93
C ALA A 34 -10.01 -2.22 -14.06
N SER A 35 -9.57 -2.19 -12.80
CA SER A 35 -9.71 -0.99 -11.95
C SER A 35 -8.64 0.06 -12.24
N LEU A 36 -7.45 -0.35 -12.70
CA LEU A 36 -6.38 0.59 -13.05
C LEU A 36 -6.58 1.25 -14.43
N TYR A 37 -7.20 0.54 -15.39
CA TYR A 37 -7.32 0.99 -16.77
C TYR A 37 -7.97 2.38 -16.96
N PRO A 38 -9.08 2.74 -16.28
CA PRO A 38 -9.67 4.07 -16.42
C PRO A 38 -8.70 5.20 -16.09
N PHE A 39 -7.93 5.07 -15.00
CA PHE A 39 -6.96 6.10 -14.59
C PHE A 39 -5.82 6.25 -15.58
N TYR A 40 -5.32 5.13 -16.13
CA TYR A 40 -4.32 5.17 -17.20
C TYR A 40 -4.88 5.77 -18.50
N HIS A 41 -6.07 5.35 -18.91
CA HIS A 41 -6.71 5.79 -20.15
C HIS A 41 -7.02 7.29 -20.13
N ASN A 42 -7.56 7.78 -19.02
CA ASN A 42 -7.91 9.18 -18.82
C ASN A 42 -6.72 10.05 -18.41
N LYS A 43 -5.54 9.45 -18.19
CA LYS A 43 -4.33 10.11 -17.67
C LYS A 43 -4.61 10.86 -16.34
N GLU A 44 -5.45 10.26 -15.50
CA GLU A 44 -5.83 10.81 -14.21
C GLU A 44 -4.75 10.54 -13.18
N ILE A 45 -4.34 11.57 -12.45
CA ILE A 45 -3.28 11.49 -11.44
C ILE A 45 -3.84 10.96 -10.12
N VAL A 46 -3.37 9.79 -9.72
CA VAL A 46 -3.63 9.15 -8.45
C VAL A 46 -2.30 9.02 -7.72
N LYS A 47 -2.22 9.54 -6.49
CA LYS A 47 -0.96 9.53 -5.72
C LYS A 47 -0.65 8.16 -5.12
N THR A 48 -1.68 7.42 -4.72
CA THR A 48 -1.55 6.14 -4.03
C THR A 48 -2.64 5.19 -4.50
N PHE A 49 -2.24 4.02 -5.00
CA PHE A 49 -3.13 2.89 -5.22
C PHE A 49 -3.06 1.92 -4.06
N ILE A 50 -4.22 1.59 -3.49
CA ILE A 50 -4.37 0.52 -2.50
C ILE A 50 -5.12 -0.63 -3.17
N ILE A 51 -4.43 -1.74 -3.37
CA ILE A 51 -4.96 -2.94 -4.02
C ILE A 51 -5.28 -3.97 -2.93
N VAL A 52 -6.56 -4.27 -2.79
CA VAL A 52 -7.05 -5.27 -1.83
C VAL A 52 -7.44 -6.52 -2.61
N THR A 53 -6.70 -7.62 -2.45
CA THR A 53 -6.84 -8.81 -3.31
C THR A 53 -6.21 -10.05 -2.67
N ASP A 54 -6.60 -11.23 -3.13
CA ASP A 54 -5.89 -12.50 -2.88
C ASP A 54 -4.73 -12.75 -3.87
N GLU A 55 -4.50 -11.80 -4.78
CA GLU A 55 -3.46 -11.80 -5.81
C GLU A 55 -3.57 -12.92 -6.86
N GLU A 56 -4.69 -13.63 -6.95
CA GLU A 56 -4.91 -14.66 -7.97
C GLU A 56 -5.39 -14.06 -9.31
N GLU A 57 -4.65 -13.09 -9.88
CA GLU A 57 -5.02 -12.44 -11.16
C GLU A 57 -5.07 -13.48 -12.29
N ASN A 58 -6.24 -13.58 -12.93
CA ASN A 58 -6.54 -14.61 -13.93
C ASN A 58 -7.21 -14.09 -15.22
N ALA A 59 -7.35 -12.77 -15.35
CA ALA A 59 -7.96 -12.15 -16.52
C ALA A 59 -7.27 -10.84 -16.93
N VAL A 60 -7.32 -10.53 -18.22
CA VAL A 60 -6.70 -9.34 -18.82
C VAL A 60 -7.73 -8.25 -19.08
N LYS A 61 -7.30 -6.98 -18.96
CA LYS A 61 -8.07 -5.80 -19.41
C LYS A 61 -7.37 -5.17 -20.61
N ASN A 62 -8.06 -5.10 -21.75
CA ASN A 62 -7.57 -4.43 -22.96
C ASN A 62 -6.14 -4.86 -23.36
N GLY A 63 -5.83 -6.15 -23.20
CA GLY A 63 -4.51 -6.73 -23.50
C GLY A 63 -3.47 -6.58 -22.37
N TYR A 64 -3.83 -5.97 -21.25
CA TYR A 64 -2.92 -5.75 -20.12
C TYR A 64 -3.28 -6.61 -18.90
N ARG A 65 -2.22 -7.10 -18.25
CA ARG A 65 -2.21 -7.55 -16.85
C ARG A 65 -1.85 -6.38 -15.93
N PHE A 66 -2.12 -6.50 -14.64
CA PHE A 66 -1.92 -5.42 -13.69
C PHE A 66 -0.49 -4.88 -13.67
N ALA A 67 0.52 -5.75 -13.52
CA ALA A 67 1.92 -5.33 -13.41
C ALA A 67 2.39 -4.53 -14.63
N GLY A 68 2.06 -5.01 -15.83
CA GLY A 68 2.39 -4.33 -17.09
C GLY A 68 1.64 -3.01 -17.26
N LEU A 69 0.37 -2.94 -16.85
CA LEU A 69 -0.40 -1.70 -16.91
C LEU A 69 0.10 -0.66 -15.90
N TYR A 70 0.47 -1.10 -14.69
CA TYR A 70 1.02 -0.22 -13.67
C TYR A 70 2.36 0.37 -14.11
N LYS A 71 3.24 -0.42 -14.74
CA LYS A 71 4.48 0.12 -15.34
C LYS A 71 4.19 1.25 -16.32
N LYS A 72 3.21 1.07 -17.21
CA LYS A 72 2.82 2.12 -18.18
C LYS A 72 2.23 3.34 -17.49
N TYR A 73 1.41 3.14 -16.46
CA TYR A 73 0.89 4.25 -15.66
C TYR A 73 2.01 5.03 -14.97
N HIS A 74 2.95 4.33 -14.35
CA HIS A 74 4.11 4.91 -13.67
C HIS A 74 4.95 5.76 -14.63
N ASP A 75 5.28 5.21 -15.80
CA ASP A 75 6.19 5.84 -16.76
C ASP A 75 5.52 6.99 -17.55
N GLU A 76 4.22 6.88 -17.85
CA GLU A 76 3.52 7.81 -18.75
C GLU A 76 2.58 8.79 -18.04
N VAL A 77 2.22 8.56 -16.77
CA VAL A 77 1.20 9.35 -16.04
C VAL A 77 1.77 9.92 -14.76
N TYR A 78 2.07 9.06 -13.79
CA TYR A 78 2.53 9.48 -12.48
C TYR A 78 3.17 8.31 -11.70
N PRO A 79 4.32 8.53 -11.01
CA PRO A 79 4.94 7.51 -10.17
C PRO A 79 4.17 7.32 -8.84
N ALA A 80 2.98 6.73 -8.93
CA ALA A 80 2.08 6.53 -7.80
C ALA A 80 2.63 5.52 -6.78
N HIS A 81 2.43 5.76 -5.49
CA HIS A 81 2.69 4.75 -4.47
C HIS A 81 1.76 3.55 -4.64
N LEU A 82 2.31 2.35 -4.46
CA LEU A 82 1.57 1.10 -4.61
C LEU A 82 1.59 0.30 -3.32
N VAL A 83 0.40 0.03 -2.81
CA VAL A 83 0.16 -0.66 -1.53
C VAL A 83 -0.75 -1.85 -1.78
N PHE A 84 -0.33 -3.03 -1.37
CA PHE A 84 -1.11 -4.26 -1.42
C PHE A 84 -1.59 -4.63 -0.02
N VAL A 85 -2.88 -4.92 0.09
CA VAL A 85 -3.48 -5.62 1.22
C VAL A 85 -3.86 -7.00 0.72
N SER A 86 -2.95 -7.94 0.96
CA SER A 86 -2.95 -9.27 0.35
C SER A 86 -3.55 -10.31 1.28
N PHE A 87 -4.58 -10.99 0.80
CA PHE A 87 -5.22 -12.11 1.48
C PHE A 87 -4.67 -13.43 0.92
N LEU A 88 -3.62 -13.95 1.55
CA LEU A 88 -2.90 -15.12 1.05
C LEU A 88 -3.18 -16.37 1.90
N ARG A 89 -3.29 -17.54 1.24
CA ARG A 89 -3.51 -18.83 1.93
C ARG A 89 -2.33 -19.27 2.81
N ARG A 90 -1.13 -18.76 2.56
CA ARG A 90 0.08 -19.03 3.35
C ARG A 90 0.71 -17.70 3.75
N GLN A 91 1.01 -17.53 5.03
CA GLN A 91 1.59 -16.27 5.56
C GLN A 91 2.96 -15.91 4.92
N HIS A 92 3.70 -16.89 4.41
CA HIS A 92 4.99 -16.67 3.75
C HIS A 92 4.90 -16.62 2.22
N ALA A 93 3.70 -16.75 1.63
CA ALA A 93 3.55 -16.55 0.20
C ALA A 93 3.77 -15.06 -0.14
N GLN A 94 4.42 -14.80 -1.26
CA GLN A 94 4.63 -13.44 -1.75
C GLN A 94 3.43 -12.91 -2.55
N GLY A 95 2.59 -13.78 -3.09
CA GLY A 95 1.50 -13.40 -3.99
C GLY A 95 1.99 -13.21 -5.43
N GLN A 96 1.17 -13.63 -6.39
CA GLN A 96 1.54 -13.64 -7.81
C GLN A 96 1.79 -12.21 -8.33
N MET A 97 0.89 -11.28 -8.03
CA MET A 97 0.96 -9.93 -8.57
C MET A 97 2.15 -9.15 -8.03
N VAL A 98 2.41 -9.26 -6.72
CA VAL A 98 3.59 -8.64 -6.10
C VAL A 98 4.86 -9.25 -6.67
N GLN A 99 4.92 -10.56 -6.89
CA GLN A 99 6.06 -11.18 -7.56
C GLN A 99 6.27 -10.64 -8.97
N GLU A 100 5.21 -10.58 -9.80
CA GLU A 100 5.27 -10.04 -11.17
C GLU A 100 5.75 -8.57 -11.18
N LEU A 101 5.38 -7.77 -10.18
CA LEU A 101 5.86 -6.39 -10.01
C LEU A 101 7.34 -6.32 -9.63
N ASN A 102 7.80 -7.20 -8.74
CA ASN A 102 9.22 -7.26 -8.34
C ASN A 102 10.11 -7.63 -9.51
N ASP A 103 9.67 -8.56 -10.36
CA ASP A 103 10.42 -9.01 -11.54
C ASP A 103 10.66 -7.88 -12.56
N ILE A 104 9.79 -6.86 -12.57
CA ILE A 104 9.92 -5.67 -13.43
C ILE A 104 10.49 -4.45 -12.68
N GLY A 105 10.99 -4.63 -11.46
CA GLY A 105 11.70 -3.62 -10.69
C GLY A 105 10.84 -2.73 -9.77
N PHE A 106 9.56 -3.08 -9.56
CA PHE A 106 8.71 -2.39 -8.59
C PHE A 106 8.61 -3.15 -7.28
N HIS A 107 8.82 -2.45 -6.17
CA HIS A 107 8.75 -3.01 -4.83
C HIS A 107 7.57 -2.41 -4.07
N PRO A 108 6.33 -2.86 -4.33
CA PRO A 108 5.16 -2.33 -3.64
C PRO A 108 5.21 -2.69 -2.17
N LYS A 109 4.61 -1.83 -1.35
CA LYS A 109 4.39 -2.15 0.06
C LYS A 109 3.32 -3.23 0.16
N GLN A 110 3.58 -4.29 0.89
CA GLN A 110 2.65 -5.41 1.01
C GLN A 110 2.31 -5.70 2.47
N LEU A 111 1.03 -5.64 2.80
CA LEU A 111 0.46 -6.14 4.05
C LEU A 111 -0.15 -7.51 3.79
N ARG A 112 0.40 -8.55 4.42
CA ARG A 112 -0.09 -9.93 4.28
C ARG A 112 -1.03 -10.28 5.44
N LEU A 113 -2.26 -10.65 5.08
CA LEU A 113 -3.31 -11.11 5.97
C LEU A 113 -3.68 -12.56 5.66
N ASP A 114 -4.05 -13.30 6.70
CA ASP A 114 -4.58 -14.66 6.56
C ASP A 114 -6.05 -14.60 6.14
N ASN A 115 -6.44 -15.45 5.19
CA ASN A 115 -7.81 -15.47 4.65
C ASN A 115 -8.86 -15.86 5.69
N SER A 116 -8.50 -16.75 6.62
CA SER A 116 -9.42 -17.29 7.61
C SER A 116 -9.44 -16.47 8.90
N ARG A 117 -8.31 -15.85 9.26
CA ARG A 117 -8.13 -15.11 10.51
C ARG A 117 -7.25 -13.88 10.29
N PRO A 118 -7.76 -12.82 9.62
CA PRO A 118 -7.00 -11.61 9.39
C PRO A 118 -6.71 -10.90 10.71
N ASP A 119 -5.43 -10.64 10.97
CA ASP A 119 -5.00 -9.85 12.11
C ASP A 119 -5.08 -8.37 11.76
N LEU A 120 -6.15 -7.72 12.24
CA LEU A 120 -6.46 -6.33 11.92
C LEU A 120 -5.53 -5.32 12.60
N THR A 121 -4.78 -5.72 13.64
CA THR A 121 -3.80 -4.82 14.28
C THR A 121 -2.72 -4.34 13.29
N LYS A 122 -2.44 -5.15 12.27
CA LYS A 122 -1.52 -4.81 11.19
C LYS A 122 -2.00 -3.67 10.29
N LEU A 123 -3.30 -3.36 10.30
CA LEU A 123 -3.82 -2.20 9.56
C LEU A 123 -3.40 -0.89 10.23
N ASP A 124 -3.31 -0.85 11.56
CA ASP A 124 -2.86 0.34 12.28
C ASP A 124 -1.42 0.68 11.89
N ASP A 125 -0.55 -0.33 11.83
CA ASP A 125 0.83 -0.19 11.33
C ASP A 125 0.86 0.31 9.89
N LEU A 126 -0.02 -0.21 9.03
CA LEU A 126 -0.10 0.24 7.64
C LEU A 126 -0.47 1.72 7.57
N PHE A 127 -1.50 2.16 8.29
CA PHE A 127 -1.92 3.55 8.30
C PHE A 127 -0.85 4.47 8.86
N ALA A 128 -0.18 4.08 9.95
CA ALA A 128 0.93 4.83 10.51
C ALA A 128 2.05 5.04 9.48
N GLN A 129 2.44 3.97 8.78
CA GLN A 129 3.51 4.08 7.80
C GLN A 129 3.08 4.79 6.51
N LEU A 130 1.80 4.72 6.10
CA LEU A 130 1.29 5.50 4.97
C LEU A 130 1.24 6.99 5.32
N SER A 131 0.83 7.34 6.54
CA SER A 131 0.86 8.69 7.05
C SER A 131 2.27 9.27 6.99
N ALA A 132 3.27 8.52 7.47
CA ALA A 132 4.67 8.91 7.40
C ALA A 132 5.15 9.09 5.95
N ALA A 133 4.85 8.16 5.06
CA ALA A 133 5.37 8.20 3.69
C ALA A 133 4.74 9.28 2.80
N THR A 134 3.50 9.72 3.09
CA THR A 134 2.72 10.60 2.21
C THR A 134 2.62 12.04 2.68
N THR A 135 3.02 12.34 3.91
CA THR A 135 2.95 13.69 4.46
C THR A 135 4.18 14.49 4.04
N THR A 136 3.97 15.61 3.33
CA THR A 136 5.04 16.53 2.90
C THR A 136 5.92 16.99 4.06
N SER A 137 5.32 17.22 5.24
CA SER A 137 6.06 17.63 6.44
C SER A 137 7.08 16.58 6.88
N PHE A 138 6.81 15.28 6.71
CA PHE A 138 7.77 14.23 7.06
C PHE A 138 8.94 14.18 6.07
N GLN A 139 8.70 14.45 4.79
CA GLN A 139 9.78 14.55 3.80
C GLN A 139 10.68 15.76 4.07
N GLU A 140 10.09 16.88 4.48
CA GLU A 140 10.82 18.07 4.92
C GLU A 140 11.63 17.79 6.19
N GLU A 141 11.02 17.18 7.21
CA GLU A 141 11.71 16.77 8.46
C GLU A 141 12.84 15.76 8.20
N LEU A 142 12.64 14.80 7.29
CA LEU A 142 13.69 13.87 6.87
C LEU A 142 14.84 14.60 6.17
N HIS A 143 14.52 15.53 5.27
CA HIS A 143 15.55 16.31 4.57
C HIS A 143 16.36 17.15 5.55
N GLU A 144 15.71 17.83 6.49
CA GLU A 144 16.36 18.56 7.56
C GLU A 144 17.23 17.66 8.44
N ALA A 145 16.76 16.44 8.76
CA ALA A 145 17.53 15.46 9.52
C ALA A 145 18.75 14.95 8.73
N GLU A 146 18.62 14.71 7.41
CA GLU A 146 19.72 14.31 6.54
C GLU A 146 20.79 15.40 6.44
N GLU A 147 20.38 16.65 6.20
CA GLU A 147 21.28 17.80 6.19
C GLU A 147 22.00 17.96 7.55
N PHE A 148 21.27 17.78 8.64
CA PHE A 148 21.83 17.83 9.98
C PHE A 148 22.87 16.73 10.19
N VAL A 149 22.60 15.50 9.75
CA VAL A 149 23.53 14.36 9.85
C VAL A 149 24.79 14.61 9.01
N GLN A 150 24.65 15.10 7.78
CA GLN A 150 25.80 15.42 6.93
C GLN A 150 26.70 16.48 7.58
N LYS A 151 26.11 17.49 8.22
CA LYS A 151 26.85 18.61 8.80
C LYS A 151 27.42 18.32 10.19
N ASN A 152 26.71 17.55 11.00
CA ASN A 152 27.00 17.40 12.43
C ASN A 152 27.34 15.98 12.86
N GLY A 153 27.16 15.00 11.97
CA GLY A 153 27.34 13.58 12.25
C GLY A 153 26.14 12.97 12.99
N VAL A 154 25.97 11.67 12.80
CA VAL A 154 24.85 10.87 13.32
C VAL A 154 24.73 10.94 14.85
N THR A 155 25.86 10.99 15.56
CA THR A 155 25.90 11.01 17.04
C THR A 155 25.18 12.22 17.63
N LYS A 156 25.33 13.40 17.03
CA LYS A 156 24.66 14.63 17.49
C LYS A 156 23.15 14.60 17.25
N LEU A 157 22.70 13.94 16.18
CA LEU A 157 21.26 13.76 15.93
C LEU A 157 20.65 12.89 17.04
N PHE A 158 21.30 11.77 17.37
CA PHE A 158 20.86 10.91 18.46
C PHE A 158 20.85 11.60 19.83
N GLU A 159 21.81 12.48 20.12
CA GLU A 159 21.81 13.29 21.35
C GLU A 159 20.64 14.28 21.38
N LEU A 160 20.32 14.91 20.25
CA LEU A 160 19.17 15.81 20.11
C LEU A 160 17.85 15.07 20.30
N LEU A 161 17.69 13.90 19.67
CA LEU A 161 16.50 13.06 19.83
C LEU A 161 16.37 12.52 21.26
N LYS A 162 17.48 12.15 21.91
CA LYS A 162 17.49 11.77 23.33
C LYS A 162 17.10 12.92 24.25
N LYS A 163 17.47 14.17 23.93
CA LYS A 163 17.08 15.36 24.70
C LYS A 163 15.64 15.81 24.43
N ALA A 164 15.14 15.62 23.21
CA ALA A 164 13.75 15.91 22.83
C ALA A 164 12.76 14.88 23.42
N GLY A 165 13.23 13.65 23.65
CA GLY A 165 12.67 12.69 24.59
C GLY A 165 11.44 11.91 24.11
N ASP A 166 11.66 10.68 23.62
CA ASP A 166 10.78 9.52 23.93
C ASP A 166 11.44 8.13 23.69
N PHE A 167 12.71 7.96 24.04
CA PHE A 167 13.30 6.62 24.20
C PHE A 167 13.62 6.39 25.67
N LYS A 168 12.64 5.87 26.43
CA LYS A 168 12.96 5.18 27.68
C LYS A 168 13.74 3.94 27.30
N GLU A 169 15.04 3.92 27.62
CA GLU A 169 15.78 2.67 27.67
C GLU A 169 15.11 1.79 28.74
N GLU A 170 14.31 0.81 28.33
CA GLU A 170 13.99 -0.33 29.19
C GLU A 170 15.28 -1.11 29.44
N ARG A 171 16.05 -0.64 30.43
CA ARG A 171 16.98 -1.47 31.16
C ARG A 171 16.37 -1.71 32.53
N ASP A 172 15.85 -2.92 32.70
CA ASP A 172 16.03 -3.67 33.94
C ASP A 172 15.85 -5.17 33.65
N ILE A 173 16.94 -5.76 33.12
CA ILE A 173 17.30 -7.14 33.42
C ILE A 173 18.10 -7.08 34.72
N GLN A 174 17.53 -7.63 35.81
CA GLN A 174 18.19 -8.18 37.02
C GLN A 174 17.09 -8.42 38.08
N LYS A 175 16.90 -9.59 38.71
CA LYS A 175 17.65 -10.84 38.90
C LYS A 175 16.65 -11.98 39.10
#